data_AF-A0A841TY42-F1
#
_entry.id   AF-A0A841TY42-F1
#
_cell.length_a   1.000
_cell.length_b   1.000
_cell.length_c   1.000
_cell.angle_alpha   90.00
_cell.angle_beta   90.00
_cell.angle_gamma   90.00
#
_symmetry.space_group_name_H-M   'P 1'
#
loop_
_entity.id
_entity.type
_entity.pdbx_description
1 polymer ?
#
loop_
_entity_poly.entity_id
_entity_poly.type
_entity_poly.pdbx_seq_one_letter_code
_entity_poly.pdbx_strand_id
1 'polypeptide(L)'
;MPAEQQPAWEDQIQVAMSEDKMQAYLMFKRVEGAIQITVPELENLIAASGVKHGVQRELLDLISARPQDFYFSQNIVAVGTPPRNGADGFVKVLYETDGENRKPIVREDGSVDYKEVIQLANVKAGQLIAERQPPEPGEPGLNVAGEEVPAKDGKEAFFKVGKNVVVNVENTGMYAAIDGLVTRTEKDKLNVFPVYEVNGDVDYNIGNIDFVGTVVIRGNVLTGFKVRASGDIRVTGGIEGAEVESEGSIEISGGIIGSNKGLVKAGRSIKCSFIQEGNVMAGEDVFVTQSIMHSNVRAGRSVVCMGTKGLIVGGVVQAGDRITARMIGNAMSTATAVEVGVRPELRQELNELRTKIRNLTDSLDKTDKALAMLNQMAASGQLTADRLAMRIKLTATHKQTARELQTAKEGILEIEKTLEDTETSRVDAIHTIYGGTKIVIGRYTRFVKDSLQRASFRFSEGEIVVVPYV
;
A
#
# COMPACT_ATOMS: atom_id res chain seq x y z
N MET A 1 -47.91 -25.40 -79.63
CA MET A 1 -47.22 -24.28 -78.96
C MET A 1 -45.73 -24.47 -79.20
N PRO A 2 -44.97 -23.42 -79.55
CA PRO A 2 -43.63 -23.55 -80.10
C PRO A 2 -42.66 -24.07 -79.03
N ALA A 3 -41.73 -24.93 -79.42
CA ALA A 3 -40.60 -25.30 -78.58
C ALA A 3 -39.78 -24.04 -78.30
N GLU A 4 -39.65 -23.66 -77.03
CA GLU A 4 -38.69 -22.65 -76.59
C GLU A 4 -37.31 -23.10 -77.08
N GLN A 5 -36.72 -22.32 -77.99
CA GLN A 5 -35.33 -22.49 -78.38
C GLN A 5 -34.48 -22.23 -77.14
N GLN A 6 -33.84 -23.28 -76.63
CA GLN A 6 -32.80 -23.15 -75.63
C GLN A 6 -31.72 -22.20 -76.17
N PRO A 7 -31.36 -21.15 -75.42
CA PRO A 7 -30.32 -20.22 -75.84
C PRO A 7 -29.00 -20.96 -76.11
N ALA A 8 -28.33 -20.65 -77.24
CA ALA A 8 -27.10 -21.32 -77.67
C ALA A 8 -25.91 -21.19 -76.68
N TRP A 9 -26.04 -20.34 -75.66
CA TRP A 9 -25.03 -20.11 -74.64
C TRP A 9 -25.15 -21.03 -73.41
N GLU A 10 -26.27 -21.76 -73.22
CA GLU A 10 -26.49 -22.62 -72.04
C GLU A 10 -25.46 -23.76 -71.93
N ASP A 11 -25.03 -24.34 -73.06
CA ASP A 11 -23.98 -25.37 -73.10
C ASP A 11 -22.55 -24.81 -72.93
N GLN A 12 -22.41 -23.48 -72.96
CA GLN A 12 -21.12 -22.78 -72.93
C GLN A 12 -20.74 -22.29 -71.53
N ILE A 13 -21.70 -22.16 -70.61
CA ILE A 13 -21.51 -21.61 -69.27
C ILE A 13 -21.87 -22.67 -68.22
N GLN A 14 -21.04 -22.82 -67.19
CA GLN A 14 -21.33 -23.64 -66.03
C GLN A 14 -21.18 -22.82 -64.76
N VAL A 15 -22.18 -22.90 -63.89
CA VAL A 15 -22.05 -22.48 -62.50
C VAL A 15 -21.75 -23.70 -61.65
N ALA A 16 -20.70 -23.61 -60.83
CA ALA A 16 -20.31 -24.61 -59.86
C ALA A 16 -20.21 -23.95 -58.49
N MET A 17 -20.60 -24.66 -57.44
CA MET A 17 -20.45 -24.20 -56.06
C MET A 17 -19.17 -24.82 -55.47
N SER A 18 -18.53 -24.11 -54.53
CA SER A 18 -17.48 -24.70 -53.70
C SER A 18 -18.03 -25.84 -52.85
N GLU A 19 -17.17 -26.75 -52.39
CA GLU A 19 -17.58 -27.89 -51.54
C GLU A 19 -18.24 -27.46 -50.23
N ASP A 20 -17.81 -26.32 -49.68
CA ASP A 20 -18.39 -25.69 -48.48
C ASP A 20 -19.63 -24.83 -48.77
N LYS A 21 -20.03 -24.72 -50.05
CA LYS A 21 -21.12 -23.88 -50.57
C LYS A 21 -20.98 -22.39 -50.20
N MET A 22 -19.81 -21.91 -49.80
CA MET A 22 -19.58 -20.51 -49.45
C MET A 22 -19.35 -19.61 -50.65
N GLN A 23 -19.02 -20.19 -51.81
CA GLN A 23 -18.77 -19.46 -53.05
C GLN A 23 -19.46 -20.18 -54.22
N ALA A 24 -19.96 -19.39 -55.17
CA ALA A 24 -20.40 -19.89 -56.47
C ALA A 24 -19.52 -19.29 -57.57
N TYR A 25 -19.02 -20.15 -58.44
CA TYR A 25 -18.15 -19.79 -59.56
C TYR A 25 -18.87 -19.96 -60.88
N LEU A 26 -18.74 -18.98 -61.76
CA LEU A 26 -19.13 -19.08 -63.15
C LEU A 26 -17.89 -19.34 -64.00
N MET A 27 -17.96 -20.40 -64.80
CA MET A 27 -16.90 -20.82 -65.72
C MET A 27 -17.45 -20.98 -67.14
N PHE A 28 -16.67 -20.53 -68.12
CA PHE A 28 -16.98 -20.76 -69.53
C PHE A 28 -16.35 -22.09 -69.97
N LYS A 29 -17.19 -23.10 -70.26
CA LYS A 29 -16.77 -24.45 -70.71
C LYS A 29 -16.27 -24.45 -72.14
N ARG A 30 -16.93 -23.68 -73.01
CA ARG A 30 -16.65 -23.66 -74.46
C ARG A 30 -16.92 -22.26 -74.97
N VAL A 31 -15.90 -21.63 -75.53
CA VAL A 31 -15.99 -20.30 -76.12
C VAL A 31 -16.11 -20.47 -77.63
N GLU A 32 -17.32 -20.50 -78.16
CA GLU A 32 -17.59 -20.56 -79.60
C GLU A 32 -18.48 -19.40 -80.03
N GLY A 33 -17.92 -18.50 -80.84
CA GLY A 33 -18.63 -17.31 -81.32
C GLY A 33 -18.69 -16.16 -80.30
N ALA A 34 -19.48 -15.13 -80.63
CA ALA A 34 -19.75 -14.02 -79.71
C ALA A 34 -20.87 -14.42 -78.75
N ILE A 35 -20.52 -14.60 -77.47
CA ILE A 35 -21.49 -14.87 -76.41
C ILE A 35 -22.21 -13.55 -76.09
N GLN A 36 -23.52 -13.50 -76.32
CA GLN A 36 -24.36 -12.41 -75.83
C GLN A 36 -25.27 -12.99 -74.76
N ILE A 37 -25.05 -12.56 -73.52
CA ILE A 37 -25.84 -12.97 -72.37
C ILE A 37 -26.24 -11.73 -71.58
N THR A 38 -27.50 -11.67 -71.20
CA THR A 38 -28.03 -10.55 -70.41
C THR A 38 -27.94 -10.85 -68.91
N VAL A 39 -27.90 -9.79 -68.09
CA VAL A 39 -27.86 -9.90 -66.62
C VAL A 39 -29.03 -10.73 -66.05
N PRO A 40 -30.29 -10.57 -66.52
CA PRO A 40 -31.40 -11.42 -66.07
C PRO A 40 -31.24 -12.89 -66.43
N GLU A 41 -30.64 -13.20 -67.58
CA GLU A 41 -30.34 -14.57 -68.00
C GLU A 41 -29.24 -15.20 -67.13
N LEU A 42 -28.21 -14.43 -66.77
CA LEU A 42 -27.18 -14.83 -65.80
C LEU A 42 -27.77 -15.08 -64.41
N GLU A 43 -28.61 -14.16 -63.91
CA GLU A 43 -29.28 -14.32 -62.61
C GLU A 43 -30.18 -15.57 -62.60
N ASN A 44 -30.92 -15.84 -63.67
CA ASN A 44 -31.74 -17.04 -63.80
C ASN A 44 -30.90 -18.33 -63.84
N LEU A 45 -29.78 -18.35 -64.56
CA LEU A 45 -28.88 -19.51 -64.59
C LEU A 45 -28.24 -19.75 -63.22
N ILE A 46 -27.81 -18.69 -62.52
CA ILE A 46 -27.26 -18.77 -61.17
C ILE A 46 -28.32 -19.28 -60.18
N ALA A 47 -29.55 -18.77 -60.26
CA ALA A 47 -30.66 -19.23 -59.44
C ALA A 47 -31.03 -20.70 -59.73
N ALA A 48 -31.05 -21.11 -61.01
CA ALA A 48 -31.30 -22.49 -61.43
C ALA A 48 -30.22 -23.46 -60.93
N SER A 49 -28.98 -22.99 -60.74
CA SER A 49 -27.88 -23.76 -60.15
C SER A 49 -27.96 -23.92 -58.62
N GLY A 50 -29.00 -23.34 -57.99
CA GLY A 50 -29.26 -23.48 -56.56
C GLY A 50 -28.71 -22.33 -55.70
N VAL A 51 -28.14 -21.29 -56.31
CA VAL A 51 -27.64 -20.10 -55.61
C VAL A 51 -28.81 -19.15 -55.31
N LYS A 52 -29.05 -18.87 -54.02
CA LYS A 52 -30.15 -18.03 -53.53
C LYS A 52 -29.69 -16.79 -52.78
N HIS A 53 -28.43 -16.73 -52.38
CA HIS A 53 -27.90 -15.67 -51.54
C HIS A 53 -26.51 -15.21 -52.00
N GLY A 54 -26.21 -13.91 -51.82
CA GLY A 54 -24.86 -13.37 -51.99
C GLY A 54 -24.42 -13.09 -53.43
N VAL A 55 -25.35 -13.00 -54.38
CA VAL A 55 -25.05 -12.76 -55.81
C VAL A 55 -24.44 -11.38 -56.02
N GLN A 56 -23.28 -11.33 -56.68
CA GLN A 56 -22.55 -10.11 -56.96
C GLN A 56 -22.99 -9.48 -58.28
N ARG A 57 -24.02 -8.64 -58.23
CA ARG A 57 -24.63 -8.01 -59.42
C ARG A 57 -23.64 -7.20 -60.25
N GLU A 58 -22.72 -6.47 -59.60
CA GLU A 58 -21.69 -5.68 -60.28
C GLU A 58 -20.80 -6.54 -61.18
N LEU A 59 -20.50 -7.77 -60.75
CA LEU A 59 -19.70 -8.71 -61.55
C LEU A 59 -20.53 -9.26 -62.73
N LEU A 60 -21.83 -9.51 -62.52
CA LEU A 60 -22.72 -9.96 -63.60
C LEU A 60 -22.88 -8.90 -64.70
N ASP A 61 -22.96 -7.63 -64.33
CA ASP A 61 -22.98 -6.50 -65.27
C ASP A 61 -21.71 -6.46 -66.14
N LEU A 62 -20.54 -6.68 -65.52
CA LEU A 62 -19.26 -6.74 -66.22
C LEU A 62 -19.14 -7.97 -67.14
N ILE A 63 -19.58 -9.14 -66.67
CA ILE A 63 -19.60 -10.38 -67.46
C ILE A 63 -20.54 -10.25 -68.66
N SER A 64 -21.70 -9.59 -68.50
CA SER A 64 -22.65 -9.33 -69.58
C SER A 64 -22.10 -8.34 -70.61
N ALA A 65 -21.39 -7.29 -70.16
CA ALA A 65 -20.83 -6.27 -71.05
C ALA A 65 -19.54 -6.70 -71.78
N ARG A 66 -18.68 -7.50 -71.13
CA ARG A 66 -17.38 -7.95 -71.66
C ARG A 66 -17.08 -9.39 -71.24
N PRO A 67 -17.80 -10.39 -71.77
CA PRO A 67 -17.60 -11.79 -71.38
C PRO A 67 -16.17 -12.30 -71.65
N GLN A 68 -15.51 -11.75 -72.67
CA GLN A 68 -14.14 -12.10 -73.05
C GLN A 68 -13.07 -11.88 -71.97
N ASP A 69 -13.29 -10.94 -71.06
CA ASP A 69 -12.33 -10.59 -70.00
C ASP A 69 -12.35 -11.63 -68.85
N PHE A 70 -13.37 -12.49 -68.84
CA PHE A 70 -13.63 -13.50 -67.81
C PHE A 70 -13.52 -14.94 -68.34
N TYR A 71 -13.00 -15.10 -69.56
CA TYR A 71 -12.70 -16.41 -70.14
C TYR A 71 -11.50 -17.05 -69.45
N PHE A 72 -11.55 -18.38 -69.32
CA PHE A 72 -10.49 -19.20 -68.71
C PHE A 72 -10.18 -18.89 -67.22
N SER A 73 -11.07 -18.16 -66.52
CA SER A 73 -11.02 -17.92 -65.07
C SER A 73 -12.25 -18.48 -64.35
N GLN A 74 -12.10 -18.76 -63.06
CA GLN A 74 -13.22 -19.07 -62.15
C GLN A 74 -13.73 -17.76 -61.55
N ASN A 75 -14.90 -17.31 -61.99
CA ASN A 75 -15.43 -16.00 -61.60
C ASN A 75 -16.40 -16.16 -60.43
N ILE A 76 -16.08 -15.60 -59.27
CA ILE A 76 -16.90 -15.72 -58.06
C ILE A 76 -18.15 -14.84 -58.23
N VAL A 77 -19.26 -15.44 -58.65
CA VAL A 77 -20.52 -14.74 -58.93
C VAL A 77 -21.44 -14.65 -57.72
N ALA A 78 -21.20 -15.45 -56.68
CA ALA A 78 -21.87 -15.29 -55.40
C ALA A 78 -20.97 -15.66 -54.22
N VAL A 79 -21.13 -14.95 -53.10
CA VAL A 79 -20.39 -15.18 -51.85
C VAL A 79 -21.36 -15.24 -50.68
N GLY A 80 -21.33 -16.33 -49.93
CA GLY A 80 -22.12 -16.50 -48.71
C GLY A 80 -21.65 -15.56 -47.60
N THR A 81 -22.51 -15.27 -46.64
CA THR A 81 -22.14 -14.54 -45.43
C THR A 81 -21.46 -15.51 -44.47
N PRO A 82 -20.16 -15.32 -44.12
CA PRO A 82 -19.48 -16.22 -43.21
C PRO A 82 -20.06 -16.13 -41.79
N PRO A 83 -20.11 -17.25 -41.03
CA PRO A 83 -20.53 -17.22 -39.64
C PRO A 83 -19.53 -16.43 -38.79
N ARG A 84 -20.03 -15.72 -37.78
CA ARG A 84 -19.20 -15.03 -36.79
C ARG A 84 -19.23 -15.81 -35.48
N ASN A 85 -18.09 -16.39 -35.10
CA ASN A 85 -17.98 -17.06 -33.81
C ASN A 85 -18.13 -16.05 -32.67
N GLY A 86 -18.80 -16.48 -31.60
CA GLY A 86 -18.91 -15.71 -30.37
C GLY A 86 -17.57 -15.57 -29.65
N ALA A 87 -17.38 -14.46 -28.94
CA ALA A 87 -16.20 -14.27 -28.09
C ALA A 87 -16.28 -15.17 -26.84
N ASP A 88 -15.16 -15.83 -26.51
CA ASP A 88 -15.04 -16.61 -25.28
C ASP A 88 -15.21 -15.70 -24.05
N GLY A 89 -15.93 -16.19 -23.05
CA GLY A 89 -15.96 -15.54 -21.74
C GLY A 89 -14.58 -15.57 -21.10
N PHE A 90 -14.29 -14.59 -20.24
CA PHE A 90 -13.02 -14.54 -19.52
C PHE A 90 -13.19 -14.01 -18.09
N VAL A 91 -12.24 -14.32 -17.23
CA VAL A 91 -12.19 -13.77 -15.87
C VAL A 91 -11.34 -12.51 -15.89
N LYS A 92 -11.97 -11.37 -15.64
CA LYS A 92 -11.30 -10.09 -15.48
C LYS A 92 -10.86 -9.94 -14.02
N VAL A 93 -9.55 -9.90 -13.78
CA VAL A 93 -8.99 -9.64 -12.46
C VAL A 93 -8.95 -8.14 -12.23
N LEU A 94 -9.46 -7.68 -11.09
CA LEU A 94 -9.53 -6.24 -10.77
C LEU A 94 -8.27 -5.73 -10.06
N TYR A 95 -7.45 -6.65 -9.54
CA TYR A 95 -6.24 -6.39 -8.76
C TYR A 95 -5.09 -7.15 -9.42
N GLU A 96 -4.60 -6.64 -10.54
CA GLU A 96 -3.46 -7.22 -11.23
C GLU A 96 -2.15 -6.79 -10.56
N THR A 97 -1.44 -7.77 -10.01
CA THR A 97 -0.04 -7.65 -9.61
C THR A 97 0.84 -8.06 -10.80
N ASP A 98 0.75 -7.37 -11.92
CA ASP A 98 1.68 -7.64 -13.01
C ASP A 98 3.05 -7.07 -12.62
N GLY A 99 3.96 -7.99 -12.28
CA GLY A 99 5.36 -7.71 -11.95
C GLY A 99 6.16 -7.03 -13.08
N GLU A 100 5.54 -6.76 -14.23
CA GLU A 100 6.11 -6.02 -15.36
C GLU A 100 5.97 -4.49 -15.24
N ASN A 101 5.09 -3.98 -14.36
CA ASN A 101 4.94 -2.54 -14.12
C ASN A 101 5.71 -2.06 -12.89
N ARG A 102 6.98 -2.43 -12.76
CA ARG A 102 7.94 -1.80 -11.82
C ARG A 102 8.40 -0.44 -12.35
N LYS A 103 7.45 0.47 -12.58
CA LYS A 103 7.77 1.84 -13.00
C LYS A 103 7.69 2.74 -11.77
N PRO A 104 8.80 3.40 -11.38
CA PRO A 104 8.75 4.36 -10.29
C PRO A 104 7.76 5.48 -10.62
N ILE A 105 7.00 5.89 -9.62
CA ILE A 105 5.93 6.89 -9.80
C ILE A 105 6.58 8.23 -10.17
N VAL A 106 6.15 8.80 -11.29
CA VAL A 106 6.49 10.17 -11.67
C VAL A 106 5.52 11.09 -10.93
N ARG A 107 6.04 11.93 -10.04
CA ARG A 107 5.25 12.93 -9.33
C ARG A 107 4.75 14.01 -10.29
N GLU A 108 3.74 14.77 -9.85
CA GLU A 108 3.12 15.86 -10.63
C GLU A 108 4.13 16.95 -11.05
N ASP A 109 5.27 17.05 -10.36
CA ASP A 109 6.37 17.98 -10.66
C ASP A 109 7.42 17.42 -11.63
N GLY A 110 7.24 16.19 -12.14
CA GLY A 110 8.17 15.50 -13.03
C GLY A 110 9.34 14.80 -12.32
N SER A 111 9.41 14.83 -10.98
CA SER A 111 10.40 14.07 -10.21
C SER A 111 9.99 12.60 -10.05
N VAL A 112 10.94 11.69 -10.17
CA VAL A 112 10.70 10.23 -10.10
C VAL A 112 10.98 9.75 -8.68
N ASP A 113 9.97 9.18 -8.02
CA ASP A 113 10.14 8.55 -6.71
C ASP A 113 10.60 7.10 -6.85
N TYR A 114 11.92 6.90 -6.84
CA TYR A 114 12.53 5.57 -6.89
C TYR A 114 12.28 4.70 -5.65
N LYS A 115 11.53 5.20 -4.66
CA LYS A 115 11.16 4.41 -3.47
C LYS A 115 9.77 3.81 -3.56
N GLU A 116 8.90 4.28 -4.43
CA GLU A 116 7.57 3.68 -4.67
C GLU A 116 7.62 2.82 -5.95
N VAL A 117 8.20 1.62 -5.81
CA VAL A 117 8.50 0.71 -6.92
C VAL A 117 7.46 -0.41 -7.05
N ILE A 118 6.86 -0.84 -5.93
CA ILE A 118 5.92 -1.96 -5.89
C ILE A 118 4.59 -1.50 -5.26
N GLN A 119 3.53 -1.49 -6.06
CA GLN A 119 2.17 -1.36 -5.56
C GLN A 119 1.61 -2.75 -5.26
N LEU A 120 1.46 -3.05 -3.96
CA LEU A 120 0.87 -4.31 -3.52
C LEU A 120 -0.64 -4.30 -3.81
N ALA A 121 -1.14 -5.39 -4.39
CA ALA A 121 -2.56 -5.64 -4.64
C ALA A 121 -3.32 -5.97 -3.33
N ASN A 122 -3.37 -4.99 -2.44
CA ASN A 122 -4.00 -5.07 -1.14
C ASN A 122 -5.53 -5.07 -1.27
N VAL A 123 -6.18 -6.05 -0.65
CA VAL A 123 -7.63 -6.17 -0.59
C VAL A 123 -8.10 -6.38 0.83
N LYS A 124 -9.31 -5.91 1.13
CA LYS A 124 -10.02 -6.17 2.38
C LYS A 124 -11.01 -7.32 2.23
N ALA A 125 -11.35 -7.97 3.35
CA ALA A 125 -12.39 -8.97 3.41
C ALA A 125 -13.70 -8.43 2.84
N GLY A 126 -14.34 -9.20 1.97
CA GLY A 126 -15.57 -8.84 1.25
C GLY A 126 -15.36 -8.02 -0.03
N GLN A 127 -14.12 -7.65 -0.38
CA GLN A 127 -13.83 -6.90 -1.59
C GLN A 127 -13.89 -7.81 -2.83
N LEU A 128 -14.54 -7.35 -3.90
CA LEU A 128 -14.57 -8.04 -5.19
C LEU A 128 -13.16 -8.05 -5.79
N ILE A 129 -12.60 -9.21 -6.13
CA ILE A 129 -11.24 -9.37 -6.67
C ILE A 129 -11.20 -9.74 -8.15
N ALA A 130 -12.23 -10.43 -8.65
CA ALA A 130 -12.35 -10.79 -10.05
C ALA A 130 -13.82 -10.91 -10.46
N GLU A 131 -14.08 -10.64 -11.73
CA GLU A 131 -15.40 -10.65 -12.35
C GLU A 131 -15.38 -11.57 -13.57
N ARG A 132 -16.42 -12.39 -13.73
CA ARG A 132 -16.57 -13.25 -14.90
C ARG A 132 -17.36 -12.50 -15.97
N GLN A 133 -16.74 -12.31 -17.13
CA GLN A 133 -17.43 -11.84 -18.33
C GLN A 133 -18.07 -13.03 -19.06
N PRO A 134 -19.37 -12.96 -19.38
CA PRO A 134 -20.07 -14.04 -20.08
C PRO A 134 -19.57 -14.19 -21.53
N PRO A 135 -19.68 -15.40 -22.12
CA PRO A 135 -19.41 -15.57 -23.53
C PRO A 135 -20.46 -14.87 -24.40
N GLU A 136 -20.06 -14.49 -25.61
CA GLU A 136 -20.99 -13.98 -26.62
C GLU A 136 -21.53 -15.13 -27.48
N PRO A 137 -22.81 -15.06 -27.92
CA PRO A 137 -23.35 -16.04 -28.86
C PRO A 137 -22.68 -15.89 -30.23
N GLY A 138 -22.55 -17.01 -30.96
CA GLY A 138 -22.16 -16.97 -32.36
C GLY A 138 -23.33 -16.50 -33.24
N GLU A 139 -23.04 -15.76 -34.30
CA GLU A 139 -24.02 -15.36 -35.30
C GLU A 139 -23.92 -16.30 -36.51
N PRO A 140 -24.96 -17.12 -36.79
CA PRO A 140 -24.97 -18.01 -37.95
C PRO A 140 -24.77 -17.24 -39.26
N GLY A 141 -23.98 -17.82 -40.15
CA GLY A 141 -23.79 -17.33 -41.51
C GLY A 141 -24.86 -17.89 -42.45
N LEU A 142 -24.80 -17.48 -43.71
CA LEU A 142 -25.68 -17.99 -44.76
C LEU A 142 -24.86 -18.33 -46.00
N ASN A 143 -24.87 -19.60 -46.42
CA ASN A 143 -24.15 -20.03 -47.61
C ASN A 143 -24.84 -19.54 -48.89
N VAL A 144 -24.21 -19.72 -50.05
CA VAL A 144 -24.79 -19.24 -51.32
C VAL A 144 -26.07 -19.97 -51.71
N ALA A 145 -26.35 -21.16 -51.15
CA ALA A 145 -27.60 -21.91 -51.35
C ALA A 145 -28.76 -21.44 -50.44
N GLY A 146 -28.52 -20.49 -49.54
CA GLY A 146 -29.49 -20.04 -48.54
C GLY A 146 -29.66 -21.00 -47.36
N GLU A 147 -28.71 -21.91 -47.14
CA GLU A 147 -28.66 -22.76 -45.94
C GLU A 147 -27.84 -22.05 -44.86
N GLU A 148 -28.27 -22.17 -43.61
CA GLU A 148 -27.56 -21.60 -42.47
C GLU A 148 -26.22 -22.32 -42.23
N VAL A 149 -25.16 -21.55 -42.04
CA VAL A 149 -23.85 -22.05 -41.64
C VAL A 149 -23.71 -21.84 -40.14
N PRO A 150 -23.61 -22.92 -39.32
CA PRO A 150 -23.59 -22.79 -37.88
C PRO A 150 -22.33 -22.06 -37.41
N ALA A 151 -22.52 -21.06 -36.55
CA ALA A 151 -21.45 -20.44 -35.79
C ALA A 151 -21.17 -21.21 -34.49
N LYS A 152 -19.97 -21.04 -33.94
CA LYS A 152 -19.65 -21.55 -32.60
C LYS A 152 -19.89 -20.45 -31.58
N ASP A 153 -20.62 -20.78 -30.54
CA ASP A 153 -20.76 -19.93 -29.37
C ASP A 153 -19.42 -19.82 -28.62
N GLY A 154 -19.21 -18.69 -27.96
CA GLY A 154 -18.07 -18.51 -27.07
C GLY A 154 -18.10 -19.51 -25.91
N LYS A 155 -16.92 -19.93 -25.46
CA LYS A 155 -16.79 -20.84 -24.32
C LYS A 155 -17.03 -20.12 -23.01
N GLU A 156 -17.70 -20.78 -22.07
CA GLU A 156 -17.83 -20.27 -20.71
C GLU A 156 -16.48 -20.24 -19.99
N ALA A 157 -16.21 -19.11 -19.31
CA ALA A 157 -15.14 -19.03 -18.33
C ALA A 157 -15.59 -19.58 -16.98
N PHE A 158 -14.63 -20.13 -16.23
CA PHE A 158 -14.84 -20.59 -14.86
C PHE A 158 -13.80 -19.97 -13.93
N PHE A 159 -14.24 -19.62 -12.72
CA PHE A 159 -13.35 -19.17 -11.67
C PHE A 159 -12.46 -20.32 -11.17
N LYS A 160 -11.16 -20.06 -11.09
CA LYS A 160 -10.21 -20.97 -10.45
C LYS A 160 -9.95 -20.49 -9.03
N VAL A 161 -10.74 -21.00 -8.10
CA VAL A 161 -10.73 -20.59 -6.70
C VAL A 161 -9.49 -21.14 -5.98
N GLY A 162 -8.72 -20.24 -5.36
CA GLY A 162 -7.62 -20.57 -4.46
C GLY A 162 -7.99 -20.44 -2.99
N LYS A 163 -7.00 -20.20 -2.14
CA LYS A 163 -7.16 -20.01 -0.69
C LYS A 163 -7.70 -18.62 -0.36
N ASN A 164 -8.56 -18.56 0.66
CA ASN A 164 -9.14 -17.33 1.23
C ASN A 164 -9.89 -16.46 0.21
N VAL A 165 -10.60 -17.12 -0.70
CA VAL A 165 -11.41 -16.50 -1.74
C VAL A 165 -12.75 -17.20 -1.78
N VAL A 166 -13.83 -16.44 -1.98
CA VAL A 166 -15.20 -16.95 -2.10
C VAL A 166 -15.82 -16.46 -3.40
N VAL A 167 -16.69 -17.28 -4.00
CA VAL A 167 -17.43 -16.92 -5.22
C VAL A 167 -18.90 -16.81 -4.85
N ASN A 168 -19.62 -15.88 -5.47
CA ASN A 168 -21.06 -15.74 -5.26
C ASN A 168 -21.85 -16.92 -5.87
N VAL A 169 -23.12 -17.06 -5.46
CA VAL A 169 -24.00 -18.16 -5.90
C VAL A 169 -24.17 -18.18 -7.43
N GLU A 170 -24.15 -17.01 -8.07
CA GLU A 170 -24.33 -16.84 -9.51
C GLU A 170 -23.04 -17.08 -10.33
N ASN A 171 -21.89 -17.32 -9.68
CA ASN A 171 -20.58 -17.43 -10.32
C ASN A 171 -20.23 -16.24 -11.23
N THR A 172 -20.65 -15.02 -10.87
CA THR A 172 -20.34 -13.78 -11.59
C THR A 172 -19.21 -12.99 -10.93
N GLY A 173 -19.05 -13.11 -9.62
CA GLY A 173 -18.07 -12.36 -8.83
C GLY A 173 -17.30 -13.22 -7.84
N MET A 174 -16.01 -12.93 -7.73
CA MET A 174 -15.08 -13.53 -6.78
C MET A 174 -14.65 -12.49 -5.76
N TYR A 175 -14.66 -12.83 -4.47
CA TYR A 175 -14.42 -11.91 -3.35
C TYR A 175 -13.32 -12.42 -2.42
N ALA A 176 -12.59 -11.50 -1.80
CA ALA A 176 -11.62 -11.81 -0.77
C ALA A 176 -12.31 -12.26 0.52
N ALA A 177 -11.89 -13.37 1.11
CA ALA A 177 -12.43 -13.84 2.39
C ALA A 177 -11.75 -13.17 3.61
N ILE A 178 -10.55 -12.63 3.42
CA ILE A 178 -9.71 -11.99 4.45
C ILE A 178 -8.99 -10.77 3.86
N ASP A 179 -8.41 -9.95 4.73
CA ASP A 179 -7.49 -8.89 4.34
C ASP A 179 -6.15 -9.50 3.89
N GLY A 180 -5.57 -8.99 2.80
CA GLY A 180 -4.26 -9.45 2.34
C GLY A 180 -3.89 -9.09 0.91
N LEU A 181 -2.91 -9.81 0.37
CA LEU A 181 -2.39 -9.66 -0.99
C LEU A 181 -3.06 -10.63 -1.95
N VAL A 182 -3.63 -10.12 -3.04
CA VAL A 182 -4.09 -10.96 -4.16
C VAL A 182 -2.89 -11.51 -4.91
N THR A 183 -2.81 -12.83 -5.02
CA THR A 183 -1.73 -13.54 -5.72
C THR A 183 -2.29 -14.60 -6.65
N ARG A 184 -1.86 -14.54 -7.92
CA ARG A 184 -2.12 -15.57 -8.92
C ARG A 184 -1.06 -16.65 -8.82
N THR A 185 -1.49 -17.89 -8.60
CA THR A 185 -0.61 -19.07 -8.43
C THR A 185 -0.73 -20.02 -9.61
N GLU A 186 -0.01 -21.15 -9.57
CA GLU A 186 -0.03 -22.19 -10.59
C GLU A 186 -1.47 -22.59 -10.99
N LYS A 187 -1.63 -22.88 -12.28
CA LYS A 187 -2.93 -23.14 -12.93
C LYS A 187 -3.88 -21.95 -12.87
N ASP A 188 -3.38 -20.72 -12.68
CA ASP A 188 -4.16 -19.48 -12.75
C ASP A 188 -5.25 -19.40 -11.65
N LYS A 189 -4.91 -19.92 -10.46
CA LYS A 189 -5.74 -19.79 -9.26
C LYS A 189 -5.47 -18.48 -8.54
N LEU A 190 -6.54 -17.77 -8.16
CA LEU A 190 -6.47 -16.55 -7.36
C LEU A 190 -6.56 -16.88 -5.87
N ASN A 191 -5.62 -16.35 -5.09
CA ASN A 191 -5.54 -16.53 -3.64
C ASN A 191 -5.39 -15.17 -2.98
N VAL A 192 -5.81 -15.08 -1.71
CA VAL A 192 -5.49 -13.94 -0.84
C VAL A 192 -4.63 -14.43 0.31
N PHE A 193 -3.44 -13.86 0.46
CA PHE A 193 -2.52 -14.20 1.55
C PHE A 193 -2.42 -13.04 2.56
N PRO A 194 -2.56 -13.30 3.87
CA PRO A 194 -2.45 -12.27 4.91
C PRO A 194 -1.00 -11.94 5.27
N VAL A 195 -0.03 -12.55 4.57
CA VAL A 195 1.40 -12.39 4.80
C VAL A 195 2.07 -11.99 3.50
N TYR A 196 2.86 -10.93 3.54
CA TYR A 196 3.75 -10.53 2.46
C TYR A 196 5.21 -10.86 2.84
N GLU A 197 5.87 -11.68 2.04
CA GLU A 197 7.25 -12.12 2.29
C GLU A 197 8.22 -11.50 1.30
N VAL A 198 9.27 -10.88 1.83
CA VAL A 198 10.38 -10.28 1.10
C VAL A 198 11.62 -11.15 1.29
N ASN A 199 12.02 -11.82 0.21
CA ASN A 199 13.21 -12.67 0.17
C ASN A 199 14.46 -11.83 -0.12
N GLY A 200 14.88 -11.03 0.86
CA GLY A 200 16.05 -10.15 0.75
C GLY A 200 15.91 -8.89 1.57
N ASP A 201 16.69 -7.88 1.19
CA ASP A 201 16.73 -6.57 1.84
C ASP A 201 15.69 -5.62 1.23
N VAL A 202 15.05 -4.80 2.04
CA VAL A 202 14.22 -3.69 1.55
C VAL A 202 15.15 -2.57 1.09
N ASP A 203 15.33 -2.49 -0.22
CA ASP A 203 16.22 -1.58 -0.94
C ASP A 203 15.51 -0.94 -2.14
N TYR A 204 16.24 -0.37 -3.10
CA TYR A 204 15.66 0.24 -4.30
C TYR A 204 14.99 -0.76 -5.26
N ASN A 205 15.23 -2.06 -5.12
CA ASN A 205 14.58 -3.09 -5.94
C ASN A 205 13.17 -3.40 -5.43
N ILE A 206 12.97 -3.35 -4.11
CA ILE A 206 11.69 -3.62 -3.45
C ILE A 206 10.90 -2.34 -3.20
N GLY A 207 11.57 -1.27 -2.75
CA GLY A 207 10.95 0.00 -2.40
C GLY A 207 10.27 -0.02 -1.03
N ASN A 208 9.47 1.00 -0.77
CA ASN A 208 8.64 1.09 0.42
C ASN A 208 7.53 0.03 0.37
N ILE A 209 7.14 -0.46 1.54
CA ILE A 209 6.12 -1.49 1.69
C ILE A 209 4.98 -0.90 2.52
N ASP A 210 3.75 -1.01 2.02
CA ASP A 210 2.53 -0.72 2.78
C ASP A 210 1.56 -1.89 2.61
N PHE A 211 1.31 -2.63 3.70
CA PHE A 211 0.60 -3.90 3.65
C PHE A 211 -0.50 -4.03 4.71
N VAL A 212 -1.69 -4.45 4.27
CA VAL A 212 -2.88 -4.69 5.11
C VAL A 212 -2.84 -6.06 5.82
N GLY A 213 -1.65 -6.49 6.25
CA GLY A 213 -1.44 -7.75 6.97
C GLY A 213 -0.04 -7.83 7.58
N THR A 214 0.49 -9.05 7.75
CA THR A 214 1.83 -9.29 8.31
C THR A 214 2.91 -9.19 7.24
N VAL A 215 4.02 -8.51 7.55
CA VAL A 215 5.19 -8.42 6.65
C VAL A 215 6.35 -9.23 7.21
N VAL A 216 6.96 -10.10 6.38
CA VAL A 216 8.12 -10.91 6.73
C VAL A 216 9.28 -10.55 5.81
N ILE A 217 10.36 -10.03 6.38
CA ILE A 217 11.57 -9.61 5.66
C ILE A 217 12.70 -10.54 6.08
N ARG A 218 13.28 -11.26 5.11
CA ARG A 218 14.39 -12.21 5.34
C ARG A 218 15.75 -11.54 5.42
N GLY A 219 15.88 -10.33 4.91
CA GLY A 219 17.08 -9.51 4.98
C GLY A 219 16.94 -8.32 5.93
N ASN A 220 17.57 -7.21 5.56
CA ASN A 220 17.62 -5.95 6.28
C ASN A 220 16.61 -4.93 5.75
N VAL A 221 16.28 -3.92 6.55
CA VAL A 221 15.59 -2.72 6.08
C VAL A 221 16.60 -1.58 6.01
N LEU A 222 16.95 -1.15 4.79
CA LEU A 222 18.02 -0.18 4.57
C LEU A 222 17.56 1.27 4.82
N THR A 223 18.54 2.16 4.93
CA THR A 223 18.32 3.55 5.29
C THR A 223 17.42 4.30 4.31
N GLY A 224 16.44 5.01 4.88
CA GLY A 224 15.53 5.85 4.12
C GLY A 224 14.37 5.12 3.45
N PHE A 225 14.21 3.81 3.67
CA PHE A 225 13.00 3.07 3.28
C PHE A 225 11.95 3.07 4.37
N LYS A 226 10.69 2.85 3.97
CA LYS A 226 9.54 2.80 4.86
C LYS A 226 8.82 1.45 4.73
N VAL A 227 8.53 0.82 5.86
CA VAL A 227 7.74 -0.42 5.93
C VAL A 227 6.56 -0.19 6.88
N ARG A 228 5.35 -0.32 6.36
CA ARG A 228 4.09 -0.19 7.11
C ARG A 228 3.28 -1.47 7.02
N ALA A 229 2.76 -1.89 8.16
CA ALA A 229 1.91 -3.07 8.26
C ALA A 229 0.79 -2.88 9.28
N SER A 230 -0.44 -3.28 8.93
CA SER A 230 -1.52 -3.39 9.94
C SER A 230 -1.36 -4.62 10.84
N GLY A 231 -0.68 -5.66 10.36
CA GLY A 231 -0.29 -6.81 11.16
C GLY A 231 1.10 -6.66 11.76
N ASP A 232 1.65 -7.78 12.25
CA ASP A 232 3.02 -7.84 12.75
C ASP A 232 4.07 -7.64 11.64
N ILE A 233 5.26 -7.15 12.01
CA ILE A 233 6.43 -7.10 11.12
C ILE A 233 7.52 -8.01 11.70
N ARG A 234 8.07 -8.90 10.87
CA ARG A 234 9.21 -9.75 11.23
C ARG A 234 10.40 -9.46 10.33
N VAL A 235 11.53 -9.09 10.91
CA VAL A 235 12.78 -8.84 10.20
C VAL A 235 13.84 -9.82 10.69
N THR A 236 14.37 -10.64 9.78
CA THR A 236 15.43 -11.60 10.13
C THR A 236 16.79 -10.92 10.23
N GLY A 237 17.05 -9.92 9.40
CA GLY A 237 18.24 -9.07 9.50
C GLY A 237 18.09 -7.95 10.54
N GLY A 238 18.69 -6.80 10.23
CA GLY A 238 18.61 -5.57 11.03
C GLY A 238 17.78 -4.47 10.36
N ILE A 239 17.53 -3.41 11.13
CA ILE A 239 16.94 -2.16 10.64
C ILE A 239 18.01 -1.08 10.71
N GLU A 240 18.31 -0.44 9.58
CA GLU A 240 19.38 0.57 9.48
C GLU A 240 18.79 1.90 9.03
N GLY A 241 18.56 2.84 9.93
CA GLY A 241 18.10 4.20 9.60
C GLY A 241 16.79 4.26 8.79
N ALA A 242 15.91 3.26 8.96
CA ALA A 242 14.63 3.14 8.24
C ALA A 242 13.43 3.51 9.12
N GLU A 243 12.27 3.74 8.50
CA GLU A 243 11.00 3.90 9.20
C GLU A 243 10.20 2.59 9.12
N VAL A 244 9.96 1.95 10.26
CA VAL A 244 9.20 0.70 10.34
C VAL A 244 8.05 0.89 11.32
N GLU A 245 6.82 0.80 10.82
CA GLU A 245 5.61 1.03 11.59
C GLU A 245 4.65 -0.16 11.46
N SER A 246 4.22 -0.70 12.61
CA SER A 246 3.28 -1.80 12.69
C SER A 246 2.17 -1.46 13.69
N GLU A 247 0.91 -1.74 13.37
CA GLU A 247 -0.17 -1.70 14.37
C GLU A 247 -0.09 -2.91 15.33
N GLY A 248 0.57 -4.00 14.90
CA GLY A 248 0.89 -5.17 15.70
C GLY A 248 2.23 -5.06 16.43
N SER A 249 2.93 -6.20 16.53
CA SER A 249 4.27 -6.31 17.12
C SER A 249 5.37 -6.32 16.06
N ILE A 250 6.56 -5.85 16.42
CA ILE A 250 7.75 -5.91 15.57
C ILE A 250 8.78 -6.86 16.20
N GLU A 251 9.15 -7.91 15.48
CA GLU A 251 10.22 -8.83 15.89
C GLU A 251 11.40 -8.75 14.92
N ILE A 252 12.57 -8.43 15.46
CA ILE A 252 13.82 -8.27 14.72
C ILE A 252 14.82 -9.25 15.30
N SER A 253 15.29 -10.22 14.51
CA SER A 253 16.32 -11.15 14.99
C SER A 253 17.68 -10.43 15.14
N GLY A 254 17.99 -9.50 14.23
CA GLY A 254 19.14 -8.61 14.33
C GLY A 254 18.94 -7.44 15.30
N GLY A 255 19.58 -6.31 14.99
CA GLY A 255 19.48 -5.09 15.79
C GLY A 255 18.93 -3.90 15.01
N ILE A 256 18.71 -2.82 15.74
CA ILE A 256 18.29 -1.53 15.21
C ILE A 256 19.49 -0.59 15.29
N ILE A 257 19.93 -0.07 14.15
CA ILE A 257 20.97 0.96 14.04
C ILE A 257 20.30 2.18 13.42
N GLY A 258 19.94 3.17 14.24
CA GLY A 258 19.22 4.34 13.73
C GLY A 258 20.14 5.36 13.06
N SER A 259 21.40 5.47 13.51
CA SER A 259 22.29 6.59 13.12
C SER A 259 21.61 7.96 13.35
N ASN A 260 20.84 8.08 14.45
CA ASN A 260 19.95 9.20 14.79
C ASN A 260 18.91 9.55 13.71
N LYS A 261 18.58 8.60 12.85
CA LYS A 261 17.54 8.67 11.82
C LYS A 261 16.64 7.44 11.91
N GLY A 262 15.50 7.51 11.26
CA GLY A 262 14.52 6.42 11.29
C GLY A 262 13.74 6.33 12.60
N LEU A 263 12.71 5.51 12.58
CA LEU A 263 11.78 5.30 13.67
C LEU A 263 11.26 3.87 13.58
N VAL A 264 11.36 3.12 14.67
CA VAL A 264 10.72 1.80 14.77
C VAL A 264 9.57 1.91 15.75
N LYS A 265 8.34 1.78 15.24
CA LYS A 265 7.11 1.98 16.00
C LYS A 265 6.19 0.77 15.91
N ALA A 266 5.82 0.20 17.04
CA ALA A 266 4.86 -0.89 17.14
C ALA A 266 3.66 -0.49 18.00
N GLY A 267 2.45 -0.82 17.57
CA GLY A 267 1.24 -0.66 18.37
C GLY A 267 1.23 -1.57 19.61
N ARG A 268 1.93 -2.71 19.54
CA ARG A 268 2.14 -3.64 20.66
C ARG A 268 3.58 -3.63 21.13
N SER A 269 4.30 -4.75 20.98
CA SER A 269 5.62 -4.96 21.55
C SER A 269 6.71 -4.96 20.47
N ILE A 270 7.93 -4.59 20.87
CA ILE A 270 9.13 -4.66 20.01
C ILE A 270 10.12 -5.63 20.63
N LYS A 271 10.66 -6.55 19.83
CA LYS A 271 11.71 -7.48 20.24
C LYS A 271 12.90 -7.36 19.29
N CYS A 272 14.10 -7.12 19.83
CA CYS A 272 15.32 -7.07 19.03
C CYS A 272 16.56 -7.53 19.81
N SER A 273 17.67 -7.77 19.10
CA SER A 273 18.93 -8.12 19.75
C SER A 273 19.61 -6.92 20.40
N PHE A 274 19.70 -5.79 19.70
CA PHE A 274 20.30 -4.56 20.22
C PHE A 274 19.69 -3.33 19.56
N ILE A 275 19.83 -2.18 20.23
CA ILE A 275 19.43 -0.87 19.72
C ILE A 275 20.63 0.07 19.87
N GLN A 276 21.05 0.70 18.78
CA GLN A 276 22.14 1.68 18.77
C GLN A 276 21.71 2.93 18.01
N GLU A 277 21.87 4.10 18.64
CA GLU A 277 21.52 5.41 18.06
C GLU A 277 20.11 5.42 17.44
N GLY A 278 19.20 4.65 18.05
CA GLY A 278 17.87 4.36 17.52
C GLY A 278 16.78 5.11 18.26
N ASN A 279 15.65 5.33 17.56
CA ASN A 279 14.41 5.82 18.13
C ASN A 279 13.35 4.72 18.04
N VAL A 280 12.92 4.21 19.18
CA VAL A 280 12.06 3.02 19.28
C VAL A 280 10.86 3.33 20.16
N MET A 281 9.66 3.03 19.67
CA MET A 281 8.39 3.27 20.34
C MET A 281 7.50 2.02 20.30
N ALA A 282 7.14 1.49 21.46
CA ALA A 282 6.22 0.37 21.59
C ALA A 282 5.01 0.77 22.44
N GLY A 283 3.80 0.46 21.99
CA GLY A 283 2.58 0.67 22.78
C GLY A 283 2.52 -0.20 24.04
N GLU A 284 3.24 -1.31 24.07
CA GLU A 284 3.36 -2.22 25.21
C GLU A 284 4.82 -2.34 25.67
N ASP A 285 5.50 -3.46 25.38
CA ASP A 285 6.82 -3.77 25.94
C ASP A 285 7.94 -3.69 24.88
N VAL A 286 9.16 -3.38 25.33
CA VAL A 286 10.38 -3.49 24.51
C VAL A 286 11.30 -4.53 25.12
N PHE A 287 11.58 -5.59 24.35
CA PHE A 287 12.49 -6.67 24.71
C PHE A 287 13.79 -6.55 23.94
N VAL A 288 14.90 -6.39 24.65
CA VAL A 288 16.25 -6.31 24.07
C VAL A 288 17.13 -7.38 24.71
N THR A 289 17.84 -8.17 23.91
CA THR A 289 18.66 -9.25 24.47
C THR A 289 20.07 -8.79 24.83
N GLN A 290 20.72 -7.96 24.02
CA GLN A 290 22.12 -7.62 24.19
C GLN A 290 22.31 -6.23 24.82
N SER A 291 21.92 -5.17 24.13
CA SER A 291 22.23 -3.80 24.58
C SER A 291 21.35 -2.72 23.97
N ILE A 292 21.12 -1.66 24.74
CA ILE A 292 20.54 -0.39 24.31
C ILE A 292 21.64 0.67 24.47
N MET A 293 22.10 1.26 23.38
CA MET A 293 23.24 2.18 23.35
C MET A 293 22.88 3.51 22.69
N HIS A 294 23.10 4.62 23.37
CA HIS A 294 22.90 5.98 22.83
C HIS A 294 21.53 6.17 22.15
N SER A 295 20.48 5.56 22.71
CA SER A 295 19.18 5.42 22.04
C SER A 295 18.05 6.06 22.84
N ASN A 296 16.97 6.40 22.15
CA ASN A 296 15.71 6.81 22.75
C ASN A 296 14.70 5.68 22.62
N VAL A 297 14.34 5.07 23.75
CA VAL A 297 13.44 3.91 23.79
C VAL A 297 12.24 4.26 24.66
N ARG A 298 11.04 4.07 24.12
CA ARG A 298 9.77 4.34 24.79
C ARG A 298 8.88 3.10 24.74
N ALA A 299 8.44 2.64 25.90
CA ALA A 299 7.52 1.52 26.04
C ALA A 299 6.30 1.96 26.86
N GLY A 300 5.10 1.59 26.44
CA GLY A 300 3.89 1.87 27.20
C GLY A 300 3.85 1.14 28.56
N ARG A 301 4.42 -0.07 28.63
CA ARG A 301 4.50 -0.91 29.84
C ARG A 301 5.93 -1.07 30.34
N SER A 302 6.73 -1.97 29.77
CA SER A 302 8.05 -2.32 30.30
C SER A 302 9.16 -2.30 29.27
N VAL A 303 10.38 -1.99 29.71
CA VAL A 303 11.61 -2.25 28.93
C VAL A 303 12.43 -3.32 29.63
N VAL A 304 12.74 -4.40 28.92
CA VAL A 304 13.45 -5.57 29.46
C VAL A 304 14.71 -5.82 28.65
N CYS A 305 15.88 -5.58 29.25
CA CYS A 305 17.20 -5.77 28.68
C CYS A 305 17.99 -6.82 29.48
N MET A 306 17.64 -8.10 29.34
CA MET A 306 18.05 -9.18 30.28
C MET A 306 18.95 -10.27 29.70
N GLY A 307 19.38 -10.20 28.44
CA GLY A 307 20.28 -11.24 27.92
C GLY A 307 21.70 -11.13 28.50
N THR A 308 22.64 -11.88 27.91
CA THR A 308 23.97 -12.11 28.50
C THR A 308 24.73 -10.82 28.78
N LYS A 309 24.58 -9.78 27.95
CA LYS A 309 25.13 -8.44 28.25
C LYS A 309 24.11 -7.58 29.00
N GLY A 310 22.87 -7.52 28.52
CA GLY A 310 21.76 -6.80 29.15
C GLY A 310 22.10 -5.37 29.53
N LEU A 311 22.79 -4.65 28.65
CA LEU A 311 23.41 -3.36 28.93
C LEU A 311 22.53 -2.19 28.45
N ILE A 312 22.31 -1.18 29.29
CA ILE A 312 21.71 0.09 28.90
C ILE A 312 22.72 1.21 29.15
N VAL A 313 23.19 1.88 28.09
CA VAL A 313 24.22 2.94 28.18
C VAL A 313 23.89 4.07 27.22
N GLY A 314 23.76 5.29 27.73
CA GLY A 314 23.58 6.46 26.90
C GLY A 314 22.16 6.60 26.34
N GLY A 315 21.66 7.84 26.37
CA GLY A 315 20.31 8.15 25.89
C GLY A 315 19.25 8.04 26.98
N VAL A 316 18.00 7.87 26.55
CA VAL A 316 16.82 7.92 27.43
C VAL A 316 15.97 6.68 27.19
N VAL A 317 15.76 5.89 28.25
CA VAL A 317 14.88 4.71 28.24
C VAL A 317 13.68 5.00 29.15
N GLN A 318 12.48 4.95 28.58
CA GLN A 318 11.22 5.30 29.25
C GLN A 318 10.26 4.12 29.22
N ALA A 319 9.61 3.83 30.33
CA ALA A 319 8.56 2.81 30.44
C ALA A 319 7.42 3.28 31.34
N GLY A 320 6.20 2.79 31.14
CA GLY A 320 5.09 3.07 32.07
C GLY A 320 5.32 2.42 33.44
N ASP A 321 5.62 1.13 33.46
CA ASP A 321 5.64 0.31 34.66
C ASP A 321 7.07 0.08 35.16
N ARG A 322 7.91 -0.59 34.37
CA ARG A 322 9.24 -1.02 34.84
C ARG A 322 10.30 -1.02 33.77
N ILE A 323 11.54 -0.82 34.21
CA ILE A 323 12.73 -1.03 33.40
C ILE A 323 13.61 -2.04 34.12
N THR A 324 13.92 -3.14 33.44
CA THR A 324 14.78 -4.20 33.98
C THR A 324 15.97 -4.38 33.06
N ALA A 325 17.18 -4.28 33.59
CA ALA A 325 18.41 -4.51 32.84
C ALA A 325 19.45 -5.24 33.67
N ARG A 326 20.38 -5.93 33.00
CA ARG A 326 21.53 -6.54 33.69
C ARG A 326 22.49 -5.47 34.19
N MET A 327 22.85 -4.54 33.31
CA MET A 327 23.74 -3.42 33.61
C MET A 327 23.13 -2.10 33.13
N ILE A 328 23.15 -1.08 33.98
CA ILE A 328 22.68 0.28 33.65
C ILE A 328 23.83 1.26 33.83
N GLY A 329 24.13 2.04 32.80
CA GLY A 329 25.29 2.92 32.75
C GLY A 329 26.60 2.17 32.48
N ASN A 330 27.71 2.90 32.53
CA ASN A 330 29.04 2.35 32.35
C ASN A 330 30.06 3.04 33.29
N ALA A 331 31.26 2.47 33.39
CA ALA A 331 32.33 3.02 34.23
C ALA A 331 32.85 4.40 33.78
N MET A 332 32.59 4.79 32.53
CA MET A 332 32.94 6.11 32.00
C MET A 332 31.86 7.17 32.29
N SER A 333 30.84 6.84 33.09
CA SER A 333 29.75 7.73 33.49
C SER A 333 29.02 8.37 32.30
N THR A 334 28.83 7.61 31.22
CA THR A 334 28.04 8.05 30.07
C THR A 334 26.62 8.37 30.53
N ALA A 335 26.16 9.59 30.21
CA ALA A 335 24.86 10.10 30.63
C ALA A 335 23.73 9.16 30.19
N THR A 336 23.16 8.46 31.16
CA THR A 336 22.12 7.45 30.96
C THR A 336 20.91 7.82 31.80
N ALA A 337 19.76 8.00 31.18
CA ALA A 337 18.52 8.33 31.85
C ALA A 337 17.52 7.18 31.73
N VAL A 338 17.03 6.71 32.88
CA VAL A 338 16.05 5.62 32.99
C VAL A 338 14.83 6.17 33.71
N GLU A 339 13.68 6.16 33.04
CA GLU A 339 12.48 6.85 33.50
C GLU A 339 11.28 5.88 33.54
N VAL A 340 10.61 5.77 34.68
CA VAL A 340 9.42 4.92 34.87
C VAL A 340 8.28 5.66 35.57
N GLY A 341 7.08 5.09 35.53
CA GLY A 341 5.91 5.58 36.27
C GLY A 341 5.07 6.62 35.52
N VAL A 342 5.37 6.87 34.26
CA VAL A 342 4.59 7.78 33.42
C VAL A 342 4.57 7.21 32.02
N ARG A 343 3.38 7.09 31.43
CA ARG A 343 3.25 6.70 30.03
C ARG A 343 4.08 7.66 29.15
N PRO A 344 4.89 7.16 28.20
CA PRO A 344 5.74 8.02 27.38
C PRO A 344 4.98 9.14 26.66
N GLU A 345 3.74 8.88 26.23
CA GLU A 345 2.86 9.88 25.59
C GLU A 345 2.59 11.08 26.51
N LEU A 346 2.12 10.82 27.74
CA LEU A 346 1.84 11.85 28.74
C LEU A 346 3.11 12.62 29.13
N ARG A 347 4.26 11.93 29.17
CA ARG A 347 5.54 12.56 29.47
C ARG A 347 6.02 13.47 28.36
N GLN A 348 5.80 13.07 27.11
CA GLN A 348 6.07 13.90 25.95
C GLN A 348 5.20 15.15 25.97
N GLU A 349 3.89 14.98 26.18
CA GLU A 349 2.94 16.09 26.32
C GLU A 349 3.35 17.05 27.46
N LEU A 350 3.76 16.49 28.62
CA LEU A 350 4.25 17.27 29.74
C LEU A 350 5.51 18.07 29.39
N ASN A 351 6.46 17.48 28.65
CA ASN A 351 7.65 18.20 28.18
C ASN A 351 7.32 19.31 27.16
N GLU A 352 6.36 19.06 26.28
CA GLU A 352 5.85 20.05 25.32
C GLU A 352 5.18 21.22 26.05
N LEU A 353 4.31 20.94 27.04
CA LEU A 353 3.70 21.95 27.89
C LEU A 353 4.73 22.73 28.72
N ARG A 354 5.75 22.07 29.30
CA ARG A 354 6.83 22.76 30.03
C ARG A 354 7.61 23.71 29.12
N THR A 355 7.90 23.28 27.89
CA THR A 355 8.56 24.12 26.88
C THR A 355 7.66 25.30 26.49
N LYS A 356 6.37 25.06 26.30
CA LYS A 356 5.37 26.09 26.01
C LYS A 356 5.26 27.12 27.14
N ILE A 357 5.21 26.68 28.40
CA ILE A 357 5.20 27.57 29.58
C ILE A 357 6.44 28.45 29.62
N ARG A 358 7.62 27.89 29.37
CA ARG A 358 8.87 28.67 29.34
C ARG A 358 8.80 29.78 28.29
N ASN A 359 8.39 29.44 27.07
CA ASN A 359 8.28 30.39 25.96
C ASN A 359 7.22 31.47 26.21
N LEU A 360 6.08 31.09 26.79
CA LEU A 360 5.01 32.02 27.16
C LEU A 360 5.47 32.96 28.28
N THR A 361 6.17 32.44 29.29
CA THR A 361 6.73 33.24 30.39
C THR A 361 7.74 34.25 29.88
N ASP A 362 8.69 33.84 29.02
CA ASP A 362 9.66 34.74 28.40
C ASP A 362 8.99 35.82 27.54
N SER A 363 7.90 35.46 26.84
CA SER A 363 7.11 36.40 26.05
C SER A 363 6.38 37.40 26.94
N LEU A 364 5.81 36.93 28.05
CA LEU A 364 5.09 37.73 29.03
C LEU A 364 6.02 38.77 29.66
N ASP A 365 7.21 38.35 30.10
CA ASP A 365 8.26 39.23 30.64
C ASP A 365 8.68 40.34 29.65
N LYS A 366 8.80 40.01 28.36
CA LYS A 366 9.10 41.00 27.30
C LYS A 366 7.95 41.99 27.14
N THR A 367 6.71 41.51 27.12
CA THR A 367 5.53 42.38 27.02
C THR A 367 5.37 43.28 28.24
N ASP A 368 5.66 42.78 29.44
CA ASP A 368 5.62 43.56 30.68
C ASP A 368 6.64 44.70 30.67
N LYS A 369 7.88 44.42 30.28
CA LYS A 369 8.92 45.45 30.14
C LYS A 369 8.54 46.52 29.13
N ALA A 370 7.98 46.13 27.98
CA ALA A 370 7.52 47.07 26.96
C ALA A 370 6.34 47.92 27.44
N LEU A 371 5.35 47.31 28.10
CA LEU A 371 4.22 48.02 28.69
C LEU A 371 4.65 48.96 29.81
N ALA A 372 5.61 48.58 30.65
CA ALA A 372 6.18 49.44 31.68
C ALA A 372 6.82 50.70 31.08
N MET A 373 7.63 50.57 30.02
CA MET A 373 8.21 51.72 29.31
C MET A 373 7.12 52.62 28.70
N LEU A 374 6.11 52.03 28.05
CA LEU A 374 5.00 52.79 27.47
C LEU A 374 4.16 53.50 28.52
N ASN A 375 3.96 52.90 29.69
CA ASN A 375 3.28 53.51 30.82
C ASN A 375 4.08 54.67 31.41
N GLN A 376 5.40 54.54 31.51
CA GLN A 376 6.28 55.63 31.94
C GLN A 376 6.25 56.81 30.94
N MET A 377 6.28 56.54 29.63
CA MET A 377 6.13 57.56 28.59
C MET A 377 4.75 58.20 28.58
N ALA A 378 3.70 57.47 28.94
CA ALA A 378 2.36 58.01 29.11
C ALA A 378 2.30 58.97 30.31
N ALA A 379 2.94 58.60 31.43
CA ALA A 379 3.00 59.43 32.64
C ALA A 379 3.83 60.71 32.44
N SER A 380 4.85 60.69 31.57
CA SER A 380 5.64 61.87 31.21
C SER A 380 5.02 62.72 30.08
N GLY A 381 3.83 62.36 29.57
CA GLY A 381 3.13 63.10 28.52
C GLY A 381 3.73 62.98 27.11
N GLN A 382 4.66 62.03 26.89
CA GLN A 382 5.40 61.86 25.62
C GLN A 382 4.82 60.75 24.72
N LEU A 383 3.53 60.45 24.85
CA LEU A 383 2.91 59.34 24.13
C LEU A 383 2.36 59.79 22.77
N THR A 384 2.92 59.28 21.68
CA THR A 384 2.42 59.50 20.32
C THR A 384 1.24 58.58 19.98
N ALA A 385 0.46 58.91 18.94
CA ALA A 385 -0.68 58.10 18.48
C ALA A 385 -0.28 56.64 18.14
N ASP A 386 0.86 56.46 17.46
CA ASP A 386 1.39 55.13 17.12
C ASP A 386 1.77 54.32 18.36
N ARG A 387 2.35 54.97 19.37
CA ARG A 387 2.70 54.33 20.66
C ARG A 387 1.46 53.98 21.48
N LEU A 388 0.39 54.76 21.37
CA LEU A 388 -0.90 54.46 22.00
C LEU A 388 -1.55 53.22 21.34
N ALA A 389 -1.52 53.12 20.01
CA ALA A 389 -1.98 51.93 19.30
C ALA A 389 -1.13 50.70 19.66
N MET A 390 0.19 50.85 19.74
CA MET A 390 1.10 49.77 20.17
C MET A 390 0.80 49.32 21.60
N ARG A 391 0.52 50.25 22.52
CA ARG A 391 0.12 49.92 23.91
C ARG A 391 -1.17 49.11 23.94
N ILE A 392 -2.20 49.51 23.21
CA ILE A 392 -3.48 48.77 23.14
C ILE A 392 -3.24 47.34 22.63
N LYS A 393 -2.45 47.20 21.56
CA LYS A 393 -2.10 45.90 20.98
C LYS A 393 -1.33 45.04 21.98
N LEU A 394 -0.30 45.59 22.62
CA LEU A 394 0.52 44.88 23.61
C LEU A 394 -0.31 44.47 24.85
N THR A 395 -1.23 45.29 25.33
CA THR A 395 -2.12 44.93 26.44
C THR A 395 -3.03 43.77 26.06
N ALA A 396 -3.57 43.76 24.84
CA ALA A 396 -4.38 42.65 24.34
C ALA A 396 -3.55 41.35 24.23
N THR A 397 -2.35 41.44 23.64
CA THR A 397 -1.42 40.31 23.55
C THR A 397 -1.02 39.79 24.93
N HIS A 398 -0.66 40.67 25.87
CA HIS A 398 -0.34 40.30 27.25
C HIS A 398 -1.48 39.52 27.90
N LYS A 399 -2.72 40.01 27.81
CA LYS A 399 -3.90 39.33 28.37
C LYS A 399 -4.14 37.96 27.73
N GLN A 400 -3.88 37.83 26.42
CA GLN A 400 -3.97 36.55 25.72
C GLN A 400 -2.88 35.58 26.19
N THR A 401 -1.61 35.99 26.16
CA THR A 401 -0.46 35.18 26.60
C THR A 401 -0.62 34.72 28.05
N ALA A 402 -1.12 35.59 28.94
CA ALA A 402 -1.37 35.25 30.34
C ALA A 402 -2.45 34.16 30.49
N ARG A 403 -3.53 34.22 29.68
CA ARG A 403 -4.56 33.17 29.66
C ARG A 403 -3.99 31.84 29.16
N GLU A 404 -3.26 31.87 28.04
CA GLU A 404 -2.63 30.68 27.48
C GLU A 404 -1.63 30.04 28.46
N LEU A 405 -0.87 30.87 29.20
CA LEU A 405 0.04 30.41 30.24
C LEU A 405 -0.71 29.71 31.38
N GLN A 406 -1.84 30.27 31.79
CA GLN A 406 -2.66 29.67 32.85
C GLN A 406 -3.26 28.33 32.40
N THR A 407 -3.83 28.24 31.19
CA THR A 407 -4.34 26.99 30.63
C THR A 407 -3.24 25.93 30.52
N ALA A 408 -2.03 26.31 30.10
CA ALA A 408 -0.91 25.38 30.04
C ALA A 408 -0.48 24.88 31.43
N LYS A 409 -0.51 25.73 32.47
CA LYS A 409 -0.23 25.34 33.85
C LYS A 409 -1.29 24.38 34.40
N GLU A 410 -2.57 24.63 34.09
CA GLU A 410 -3.68 23.74 34.46
C GLU A 410 -3.53 22.37 33.82
N GLY A 411 -3.16 22.30 32.53
CA GLY A 411 -2.90 21.04 31.83
C GLY A 411 -1.75 20.23 32.43
N ILE A 412 -0.65 20.89 32.86
CA ILE A 412 0.42 20.18 33.59
C ILE A 412 -0.09 19.59 34.89
N LEU A 413 -0.87 20.36 35.67
CA LEU A 413 -1.41 19.89 36.95
C LEU A 413 -2.34 18.68 36.77
N GLU A 414 -3.14 18.68 35.71
CA GLU A 414 -4.04 17.57 35.39
C GLU A 414 -3.26 16.31 35.03
N ILE A 415 -2.25 16.43 34.15
CA ILE A 415 -1.35 15.32 33.85
C ILE A 415 -0.67 14.85 35.13
N GLU A 416 -0.06 15.73 35.93
CA GLU A 416 0.64 15.37 37.16
C GLU A 416 -0.24 14.63 38.19
N LYS A 417 -1.54 14.94 38.28
CA LYS A 417 -2.49 14.19 39.12
C LYS A 417 -2.71 12.77 38.64
N THR A 418 -2.74 12.53 37.32
CA THR A 418 -2.84 11.17 36.77
C THR A 418 -1.58 10.34 37.00
N LEU A 419 -0.46 10.96 37.39
CA LEU A 419 0.84 10.32 37.61
C LEU A 419 1.10 9.93 39.07
N GLU A 420 0.14 10.15 39.97
CA GLU A 420 0.30 9.79 41.39
C GLU A 420 0.16 8.27 41.64
N ASP A 421 -0.41 7.51 40.69
CA ASP A 421 -0.53 6.04 40.74
C ASP A 421 0.77 5.32 40.33
N THR A 422 1.89 5.59 41.00
CA THR A 422 3.23 5.04 40.69
C THR A 422 3.76 3.99 41.66
N GLU A 423 2.92 3.45 42.53
CA GLU A 423 3.35 2.48 43.56
C GLU A 423 3.97 1.20 42.97
N THR A 424 3.57 0.80 41.78
CA THR A 424 4.10 -0.40 41.12
C THR A 424 5.37 -0.16 40.30
N SER A 425 5.75 1.10 40.12
CA SER A 425 6.83 1.46 39.19
C SER A 425 8.21 1.23 39.78
N ARG A 426 9.09 0.59 39.00
CA ARG A 426 10.44 0.27 39.49
C ARG A 426 11.50 0.16 38.40
N VAL A 427 12.74 0.42 38.79
CA VAL A 427 13.92 0.20 37.95
C VAL A 427 14.78 -0.87 38.59
N ASP A 428 14.98 -1.99 37.89
CA ASP A 428 15.69 -3.16 38.38
C ASP A 428 17.02 -3.34 37.64
N ALA A 429 18.13 -3.24 38.36
CA ALA A 429 19.48 -3.53 37.90
C ALA A 429 19.97 -4.86 38.49
N ILE A 430 19.97 -5.92 37.68
CA ILE A 430 20.23 -7.29 38.13
C ILE A 430 21.68 -7.47 38.59
N HIS A 431 22.65 -6.84 37.92
CA HIS A 431 24.06 -6.97 38.25
C HIS A 431 24.64 -5.66 38.78
N THR A 432 24.73 -4.62 37.93
CA THR A 432 25.36 -3.34 38.31
C THR A 432 24.59 -2.16 37.73
N ILE A 433 24.40 -1.12 38.54
CA ILE A 433 24.10 0.22 38.08
C ILE A 433 25.29 1.12 38.35
N TYR A 434 25.80 1.79 37.33
CA TYR A 434 26.97 2.64 37.42
C TYR A 434 26.62 4.07 37.85
N GLY A 435 27.60 4.74 38.46
CA GLY A 435 27.54 6.16 38.76
C GLY A 435 27.30 7.02 37.52
N GLY A 436 26.66 8.17 37.68
CA GLY A 436 26.26 9.06 36.59
C GLY A 436 24.89 8.72 35.96
N THR A 437 24.25 7.63 36.39
CA THR A 437 22.89 7.27 35.95
C THR A 437 21.84 8.15 36.61
N LYS A 438 20.93 8.71 35.80
CA LYS A 438 19.74 9.43 36.26
C LYS A 438 18.55 8.47 36.27
N ILE A 439 17.92 8.30 37.42
CA ILE A 439 16.70 7.52 37.60
C ILE A 439 15.56 8.48 37.85
N VAL A 440 14.46 8.30 37.13
CA VAL A 440 13.23 9.06 37.35
C VAL A 440 12.08 8.10 37.58
N ILE A 441 11.35 8.26 38.67
CA ILE A 441 10.12 7.50 38.97
C ILE A 441 9.02 8.52 39.21
N GLY A 442 8.02 8.55 38.33
CA GLY A 442 7.00 9.60 38.34
C GLY A 442 7.62 11.00 38.20
N ARG A 443 7.39 11.85 39.21
CA ARG A 443 7.96 13.21 39.33
C ARG A 443 9.32 13.27 40.03
N TYR A 444 9.75 12.18 40.67
CA TYR A 444 10.95 12.17 41.51
C TYR A 444 12.17 11.77 40.72
N THR A 445 13.29 12.46 40.94
CA THR A 445 14.57 12.18 40.27
C THR A 445 15.63 11.83 41.30
N ARG A 446 16.37 10.76 41.05
CA ARG A 446 17.54 10.35 41.83
C ARG A 446 18.74 10.18 40.91
N PHE A 447 19.87 10.77 41.29
CA PHE A 447 21.15 10.57 40.61
C PHE A 447 21.97 9.53 41.37
N VAL A 448 22.41 8.49 40.66
CA VAL A 448 23.31 7.48 41.20
C VAL A 448 24.72 8.06 41.20
N LYS A 449 25.30 8.26 42.39
CA LYS A 449 26.66 8.80 42.55
C LYS A 449 27.70 7.70 42.41
N ASP A 450 27.57 6.67 43.24
CA ASP A 450 28.47 5.51 43.26
C ASP A 450 27.80 4.29 42.65
N SER A 451 28.61 3.39 42.10
CA SER A 451 28.09 2.17 41.48
C SER A 451 27.50 1.24 42.53
N LEU A 452 26.30 0.71 42.27
CA LEU A 452 25.59 -0.22 43.14
C LEU A 452 25.45 -1.56 42.43
N GLN A 453 25.50 -2.66 43.19
CA GLN A 453 25.24 -4.00 42.67
C GLN A 453 23.86 -4.48 43.11
N ARG A 454 23.20 -5.28 42.25
CA ARG A 454 21.90 -5.91 42.54
C ARG A 454 20.90 -4.93 43.18
N ALA A 455 20.53 -3.89 42.46
CA ALA A 455 19.73 -2.78 43.00
C ALA A 455 18.35 -2.71 42.33
N SER A 456 17.31 -2.53 43.13
CA SER A 456 15.96 -2.19 42.69
C SER A 456 15.59 -0.83 43.25
N PHE A 457 15.21 0.10 42.38
CA PHE A 457 14.78 1.45 42.75
C PHE A 457 13.26 1.50 42.73
N ARG A 458 12.67 1.90 43.85
CA ARG A 458 11.23 1.97 44.04
C ARG A 458 10.84 3.31 44.63
N PHE A 459 9.62 3.73 44.37
CA PHE A 459 9.05 4.88 45.03
C PHE A 459 8.44 4.44 46.38
N SER A 460 8.82 5.12 47.46
CA SER A 460 8.28 4.88 48.80
C SER A 460 8.33 6.19 49.60
N GLU A 461 7.23 6.54 50.27
CA GLU A 461 7.14 7.69 51.19
C GLU A 461 7.64 9.03 50.60
N GLY A 462 7.43 9.28 49.30
CA GLY A 462 7.83 10.54 48.68
C GLY A 462 9.28 10.60 48.19
N GLU A 463 10.04 9.50 48.30
CA GLU A 463 11.41 9.42 47.80
C GLU A 463 11.68 8.15 46.97
N ILE A 464 12.77 8.17 46.19
CA ILE A 464 13.27 6.99 45.50
C ILE A 464 14.23 6.25 46.42
N VAL A 465 13.77 5.11 46.94
CA VAL A 465 14.53 4.21 47.82
C VAL A 465 15.22 3.12 47.01
N VAL A 466 16.36 2.66 47.51
CA VAL A 466 17.11 1.54 46.93
C VAL A 466 16.90 0.31 47.80
N VAL A 467 16.40 -0.77 47.20
CA VAL A 467 16.28 -2.07 47.85
C VAL A 467 17.15 -3.10 47.12
N PRO A 468 17.73 -4.09 47.82
CA PRO A 468 18.44 -5.18 47.15
C PRO A 468 17.52 -5.93 46.18
N TYR A 469 18.04 -6.24 44.99
CA TYR A 469 17.38 -7.12 44.03
C TYR A 469 17.55 -8.57 44.50
N VAL A 470 16.45 -9.15 45.00
CA VAL A 470 16.39 -10.52 45.52
C VAL A 470 16.28 -11.51 44.37
#